data_AF-A0A9E1XQD3-F1
#
_entry.id   AF-A0A9E1XQD3-F1
#
_cell.length_a   1.000
_cell.length_b   1.000
_cell.length_c   1.000
_cell.angle_alpha   90.00
_cell.angle_beta   90.00
_cell.angle_gamma   90.00
#
_symmetry.space_group_name_H-M   'P 1'
#
loop_
_entity.id
_entity.type
_entity.pdbx_description
1 polymer ?
#
loop_
_entity_poly.entity_id
_entity_poly.type
_entity_poly.pdbx_seq_one_letter_code
_entity_poly.pdbx_strand_id
1 'polypeptide(L)'
;MRLASVLLAAICLATTGFAADKKAVPIKVAVRTDRADALYSCGQQATFLITVTDQGKPVTKGNVTVVLTRDGGEILGKRAIVLAAEKEARVTANLDRPGFVRVEATFYRGKTRHVGLAGAGFDPGKIKATTIDPKDFDAFWNTARDQIGRFPLDVRLDKLEKQSSGTVDSYAISFGNIDGTRSYGFLAVPRVQKGPFPAYVTVPGAGPGPFGPATSWAGKGCLTLQMGVHRYDVGSLGKQGIKDAYKRLNEKGTYSHHGKPNPRAFYFYRSILGIDRAINWLAARPDWDGVHMVIDGSSQGGAFALIMAGLNRHITGAAANVPALGEHAAFLDGRQPGWPNLTRGLEGDARDKVLAMSAYYDTVNFARRITCPVIISAGFIDRTCPPGTVYAAYNQIKTQKRMFNGPLAGHQWNVGDYRAFQAKWIAGRLGVGTACDPGD
;
A
#
# COMPACT_ATOMS: atom_id res chain seq x y z
N MET A 1 41.10 75.56 -27.13
CA MET A 1 42.09 74.62 -26.56
C MET A 1 41.39 73.74 -25.54
N ARG A 2 41.27 72.44 -25.84
CA ARG A 2 40.68 71.42 -24.95
C ARG A 2 41.72 71.02 -23.90
N LEU A 3 41.36 71.11 -22.62
CA LEU A 3 42.12 70.51 -21.52
C LEU A 3 41.59 69.09 -21.30
N ALA A 4 42.50 68.12 -21.40
CA ALA A 4 42.27 66.70 -21.18
C ALA A 4 42.32 66.38 -19.69
N SER A 5 41.33 65.62 -19.20
CA SER A 5 41.35 65.03 -17.86
C SER A 5 41.56 63.52 -18.00
N VAL A 6 42.64 63.04 -17.39
CA VAL A 6 43.09 61.64 -17.39
C VAL A 6 42.50 60.89 -16.18
N LEU A 7 42.05 59.68 -16.49
CA LEU A 7 41.70 58.50 -15.67
C LEU A 7 42.05 58.47 -14.17
N LEU A 8 41.09 57.97 -13.36
CA LEU A 8 41.34 56.87 -12.42
C LEU A 8 40.05 56.07 -12.18
N ALA A 9 39.93 54.88 -12.78
CA ALA A 9 38.82 53.96 -12.55
C ALA A 9 39.19 53.01 -11.40
N ALA A 10 38.53 53.17 -10.26
CA ALA A 10 38.64 52.24 -9.13
C ALA A 10 37.72 51.03 -9.38
N ILE A 11 38.32 49.86 -9.58
CA ILE A 11 37.62 48.58 -9.63
C ILE A 11 37.34 48.15 -8.18
N CYS A 12 36.11 48.32 -7.70
CA CYS A 12 35.62 47.68 -6.49
C CYS A 12 35.07 46.29 -6.83
N LEU A 13 35.85 45.23 -6.56
CA LEU A 13 35.30 43.89 -6.36
C LEU A 13 34.61 43.87 -4.99
N ALA A 14 33.29 44.03 -4.95
CA ALA A 14 32.48 43.61 -3.82
C ALA A 14 31.98 42.20 -4.08
N THR A 15 32.55 41.25 -3.35
CA THR A 15 32.17 39.84 -3.32
C THR A 15 30.75 39.70 -2.77
N THR A 16 29.79 39.35 -3.63
CA THR A 16 28.46 38.92 -3.19
C THR A 16 28.57 37.53 -2.59
N GLY A 17 28.78 37.47 -1.27
CA GLY A 17 28.59 36.25 -0.51
C GLY A 17 27.11 35.84 -0.57
N PHE A 18 26.80 34.81 -1.34
CA PHE A 18 25.53 34.09 -1.19
C PHE A 18 25.55 33.40 0.18
N ALA A 19 24.99 34.08 1.20
CA ALA A 19 24.59 33.41 2.42
C ALA A 19 23.50 32.40 2.04
N ALA A 20 23.85 31.12 2.04
CA ALA A 20 22.86 30.06 1.96
C ALA A 20 21.92 30.21 3.17
N ASP A 21 20.66 30.59 2.93
CA ASP A 21 19.62 30.55 3.95
C ASP A 21 19.59 29.14 4.53
N LYS A 22 20.09 29.01 5.76
CA LYS A 22 19.93 27.78 6.55
C LYS A 22 18.43 27.61 6.75
N LYS A 23 17.78 26.79 5.91
CA LYS A 23 16.38 26.39 6.09
C LYS A 23 16.21 25.96 7.55
N ALA A 24 15.47 26.74 8.32
CA ALA A 24 15.24 26.46 9.73
C ALA A 24 14.65 25.04 9.84
N VAL A 25 15.29 24.18 10.63
CA VAL A 25 14.76 22.84 10.92
C VAL A 25 13.44 23.04 11.65
N PRO A 26 12.31 22.55 11.12
CA PRO A 26 10.99 22.84 11.67
C PRO A 26 10.79 22.18 13.04
N ILE A 27 9.88 22.75 13.83
CA ILE A 27 9.42 22.15 15.09
C ILE A 27 8.93 20.73 14.83
N LYS A 28 9.41 19.80 15.64
CA LYS A 28 9.08 18.38 15.59
C LYS A 28 8.39 17.97 16.87
N VAL A 29 7.23 17.34 16.74
CA VAL A 29 6.58 16.59 17.81
C VAL A 29 6.87 15.12 17.56
N ALA A 30 7.57 14.47 18.48
CA ALA A 30 7.84 13.04 18.43
C ALA A 30 7.03 12.35 19.52
N VAL A 31 6.45 11.20 19.17
CA VAL A 31 5.78 10.31 20.10
C VAL A 31 6.38 8.93 19.90
N ARG A 32 6.70 8.24 20.99
CA ARG A 32 7.17 6.86 20.98
C ARG A 32 6.59 6.10 22.16
N THR A 33 6.54 4.79 22.06
CA THR A 33 6.21 3.94 23.20
C THR A 33 7.44 3.68 24.07
N ASP A 34 7.22 3.14 25.26
CA ASP A 34 8.24 2.67 26.20
C ASP A 34 8.95 1.39 25.72
N ARG A 35 8.34 0.66 24.77
CA ARG A 35 8.96 -0.46 24.04
C ARG A 35 9.27 -0.09 22.59
N ALA A 36 10.35 -0.63 22.04
CA ALA A 36 10.76 -0.38 20.66
C ALA A 36 9.84 -1.06 19.63
N ASP A 37 9.32 -2.25 19.94
CA ASP A 37 8.40 -3.02 19.09
C ASP A 37 6.94 -2.53 19.18
N ALA A 38 6.63 -1.73 20.20
CA ALA A 38 5.30 -1.24 20.53
C ALA A 38 4.23 -2.35 20.65
N LEU A 39 4.63 -3.54 21.10
CA LEU A 39 3.74 -4.68 21.30
C LEU A 39 3.51 -4.99 22.80
N TYR A 40 2.26 -5.27 23.13
CA TYR A 40 1.78 -5.50 24.48
C TYR A 40 0.76 -6.65 24.48
N SER A 41 0.56 -7.29 25.64
CA SER A 41 -0.60 -8.15 25.87
C SER A 41 -1.80 -7.30 26.30
N CYS A 42 -3.02 -7.76 26.03
CA CYS A 42 -4.21 -7.12 26.58
C CYS A 42 -4.12 -7.05 28.12
N GLY A 43 -4.58 -5.94 28.70
CA GLY A 43 -4.45 -5.61 30.12
C GLY A 43 -3.10 -4.99 30.52
N GLN A 44 -2.04 -5.11 29.72
CA GLN A 44 -0.78 -4.40 29.98
C GLN A 44 -0.94 -2.89 29.70
N GLN A 45 -0.18 -2.07 30.43
CA GLN A 45 -0.10 -0.63 30.19
C GLN A 45 1.03 -0.33 29.19
N ALA A 46 0.70 0.40 28.13
CA ALA A 46 1.67 1.05 27.26
C ALA A 46 1.85 2.51 27.69
N THR A 47 3.09 2.99 27.70
CA THR A 47 3.41 4.39 27.99
C THR A 47 3.94 5.07 26.74
N PHE A 48 3.29 6.17 26.35
CA PHE A 48 3.71 7.00 25.23
C PHE A 48 4.45 8.22 25.76
N LEU A 49 5.70 8.37 25.35
CA LEU A 49 6.56 9.51 25.65
C LEU A 49 6.48 10.52 24.51
N ILE A 50 6.28 11.78 24.87
CA ILE A 50 6.08 12.88 23.95
C ILE A 50 7.20 13.89 24.12
N THR A 51 7.85 14.26 23.02
CA THR A 51 8.85 15.33 23.00
C THR A 51 8.51 16.36 21.93
N VAL A 52 8.70 17.63 22.26
CA VAL A 52 8.59 18.74 21.33
C VAL A 52 9.96 19.39 21.24
N THR A 53 10.51 19.47 20.03
CA THR A 53 11.81 20.10 19.79
C THR A 53 11.70 21.19 18.74
N ASP A 54 12.39 22.30 18.98
CA ASP A 54 12.57 23.40 18.05
C ASP A 54 14.06 23.51 17.71
N GLN A 55 14.42 23.32 16.44
CA GLN A 55 15.82 23.25 15.99
C GLN A 55 16.67 22.26 16.83
N GLY A 56 16.08 21.13 17.22
CA GLY A 56 16.72 20.10 18.04
C GLY A 56 16.78 20.40 19.54
N LYS A 57 16.39 21.59 19.99
CA LYS A 57 16.34 21.94 21.42
C LYS A 57 14.95 21.64 22.00
N PRO A 58 14.84 21.10 23.23
CA PRO A 58 13.55 20.86 23.87
C PRO A 58 12.73 22.14 24.02
N VAL A 59 11.45 22.06 23.66
CA VAL A 59 10.47 23.12 23.94
C VAL A 59 9.86 22.83 25.31
N THR A 60 9.97 23.78 26.24
CA THR A 60 9.50 23.63 27.63
C THR A 60 8.24 24.46 27.94
N LYS A 61 7.76 25.27 26.99
CA LYS A 61 6.57 26.12 27.16
C LYS A 61 5.49 25.76 26.14
N GLY A 62 4.24 25.97 26.54
CA GLY A 62 3.06 25.69 25.73
C GLY A 62 2.42 24.35 26.05
N ASN A 63 1.37 24.03 25.29
CA ASN A 63 0.52 22.88 25.54
C ASN A 63 0.58 21.88 24.39
N VAL A 64 0.60 20.59 24.73
CA VAL A 64 0.39 19.51 23.79
C VAL A 64 -0.99 18.91 24.03
N THR A 65 -1.83 18.93 23.01
CA THR A 65 -3.12 18.23 23.02
C THR A 65 -2.93 16.82 22.49
N VAL A 66 -3.26 15.82 23.30
CA VAL A 66 -3.12 14.40 22.99
C VAL A 66 -4.49 13.77 22.82
N VAL A 67 -4.69 13.01 21.75
CA VAL A 67 -5.88 12.21 21.49
C VAL A 67 -5.48 10.76 21.31
N LEU A 68 -6.14 9.87 22.05
CA LEU A 68 -5.99 8.42 21.95
C LEU A 68 -7.20 7.87 21.20
N THR A 69 -6.95 6.99 20.23
CA THR A 69 -8.01 6.34 19.44
C THR A 69 -7.81 4.84 19.35
N ARG A 70 -8.92 4.09 19.24
CA ARG A 70 -8.91 2.68 18.87
C ARG A 70 -8.67 2.58 17.37
N ASP A 71 -7.41 2.34 17.02
CA ASP A 71 -6.97 2.20 15.64
C ASP A 71 -7.49 3.31 14.70
N GLY A 72 -7.57 4.55 15.20
CA GLY A 72 -8.08 5.69 14.46
C GLY A 72 -9.58 5.93 14.41
N GLY A 73 -10.39 5.02 14.98
CA GLY A 73 -11.83 5.15 15.08
C GLY A 73 -12.27 5.83 16.37
N GLU A 74 -12.83 5.05 17.28
CA GLU A 74 -13.32 5.46 18.60
C GLU A 74 -12.26 6.25 19.38
N ILE A 75 -12.67 7.35 20.03
CA ILE A 75 -11.80 8.12 20.92
C ILE A 75 -11.77 7.44 22.28
N LEU A 76 -10.57 7.01 22.70
CA LEU A 76 -10.34 6.37 24.00
C LEU A 76 -10.00 7.37 25.10
N GLY A 77 -9.51 8.56 24.72
CA GLY A 77 -9.17 9.60 25.69
C GLY A 77 -8.61 10.86 25.03
N LYS A 78 -8.69 11.97 25.77
CA LYS A 78 -8.08 13.25 25.41
C LYS A 78 -7.36 13.82 26.63
N ARG A 79 -6.20 14.43 26.42
CA ARG A 79 -5.45 15.10 27.48
C ARG A 79 -4.72 16.32 26.96
N ALA A 80 -4.71 17.40 27.72
CA ALA A 80 -3.82 18.53 27.50
C ALA A 80 -2.64 18.41 28.47
N ILE A 81 -1.40 18.51 27.95
CA ILE A 81 -0.18 18.48 28.73
C ILE A 81 0.46 19.86 28.67
N VAL A 82 0.67 20.48 29.83
CA VAL A 82 1.41 21.75 29.94
C VAL A 82 2.90 21.41 30.08
N LEU A 83 3.70 21.69 29.04
CA LEU A 83 5.10 21.25 28.97
C LEU A 83 5.96 21.79 30.13
N ALA A 84 5.60 22.95 30.69
CA ALA A 84 6.32 23.55 31.81
C ALA A 84 6.01 22.89 33.16
N ALA A 85 4.86 22.22 33.27
CA ALA A 85 4.37 21.65 34.53
C ALA A 85 4.76 20.18 34.71
N GLU A 86 5.15 19.50 33.63
CA GLU A 86 5.48 18.08 33.65
C GLU A 86 6.95 17.86 33.30
N LYS A 87 7.69 17.16 34.18
CA LYS A 87 9.09 16.78 33.92
C LYS A 87 9.24 15.97 32.64
N GLU A 88 8.23 15.16 32.33
CA GLU A 88 8.16 14.35 31.11
C GLU A 88 6.71 14.29 30.63
N ALA A 89 6.47 14.76 29.41
CA ALA A 89 5.16 14.67 28.78
C ALA A 89 4.89 13.22 28.37
N ARG A 90 3.95 12.57 29.06
CA ARG A 90 3.60 11.16 28.80
C ARG A 90 2.11 10.91 28.89
N VAL A 91 1.60 9.94 28.15
CA VAL A 91 0.24 9.40 28.31
C VAL A 91 0.30 7.88 28.35
N THR A 92 -0.62 7.25 29.07
CA THR A 92 -0.71 5.79 29.16
C THR A 92 -1.97 5.29 28.45
N ALA A 93 -1.91 4.07 27.92
CA ALA A 93 -3.07 3.39 27.37
C ALA A 93 -3.01 1.90 27.67
N ASN A 94 -4.16 1.24 27.73
CA ASN A 94 -4.29 -0.21 27.69
C ASN A 94 -5.48 -0.57 26.80
N LEU A 95 -5.57 -1.84 26.41
CA LEU A 95 -6.78 -2.42 25.84
C LEU A 95 -7.09 -3.73 26.57
N ASP A 96 -8.35 -3.95 26.88
CA ASP A 96 -8.91 -5.19 27.43
C ASP A 96 -9.12 -6.27 26.37
N ARG A 97 -9.13 -5.87 25.09
CA ARG A 97 -9.32 -6.74 23.92
C ARG A 97 -8.31 -6.46 22.82
N PRO A 98 -8.00 -7.45 21.95
CA PRO A 98 -7.01 -7.29 20.89
C PRO A 98 -7.26 -6.08 19.99
N GLY A 99 -6.22 -5.33 19.66
CA GLY A 99 -6.38 -4.13 18.84
C GLY A 99 -5.16 -3.21 18.88
N PHE A 100 -5.36 -1.98 18.39
CA PHE A 100 -4.33 -0.94 18.38
C PHE A 100 -4.85 0.32 19.06
N VAL A 101 -3.96 0.98 19.82
CA VAL A 101 -4.15 2.37 20.24
C VAL A 101 -3.28 3.26 19.36
N ARG A 102 -3.87 4.28 18.75
CA ARG A 102 -3.14 5.33 18.04
C ARG A 102 -3.20 6.62 18.83
N VAL A 103 -2.03 7.18 19.13
CA VAL A 103 -1.83 8.48 19.80
C VAL A 103 -1.54 9.53 18.75
N GLU A 104 -2.27 10.65 18.82
CA GLU A 104 -1.97 11.88 18.11
C GLU A 104 -1.66 12.99 19.11
N ALA A 105 -0.42 13.48 19.11
CA ALA A 105 0.03 14.61 19.92
C ALA A 105 0.17 15.85 19.03
N THR A 106 -0.57 16.91 19.36
CA THR A 106 -0.60 18.16 18.60
C THR A 106 -0.03 19.30 19.44
N PHE A 107 0.96 19.99 18.89
CA PHE A 107 1.53 21.22 19.45
C PHE A 107 1.31 22.38 18.48
N TYR A 108 0.97 23.55 19.01
CA TYR A 108 0.80 24.76 18.22
C TYR A 108 1.91 25.77 18.51
N ARG A 109 2.49 26.34 17.46
CA ARG A 109 3.27 27.57 17.56
C ARG A 109 2.61 28.68 16.77
N GLY A 110 2.02 29.63 17.50
CA GLY A 110 1.08 30.57 16.89
C GLY A 110 -0.08 29.80 16.23
N LYS A 111 -0.28 30.02 14.93
CA LYS A 111 -1.31 29.31 14.14
C LYS A 111 -0.82 28.00 13.50
N THR A 112 0.48 27.72 13.58
CA THR A 112 1.08 26.55 12.93
C THR A 112 0.89 25.31 13.79
N ARG A 113 0.31 24.26 13.20
CA ARG A 113 0.05 22.97 13.83
C ARG A 113 1.19 22.00 13.54
N HIS A 114 1.73 21.37 14.58
CA HIS A 114 2.73 20.30 14.50
C HIS A 114 2.15 19.04 15.13
N VAL A 115 2.32 17.88 14.47
CA VAL A 115 1.70 16.62 14.88
C VAL A 115 2.76 15.52 14.97
N GLY A 116 2.72 14.76 16.07
CA GLY A 116 3.45 13.51 16.23
C GLY A 116 2.46 12.35 16.43
N LEU A 117 2.79 11.19 15.88
CA LEU A 117 1.97 9.98 15.97
C LEU A 117 2.79 8.83 16.56
N ALA A 118 2.12 7.98 17.34
CA ALA A 118 2.63 6.67 17.72
C ALA A 118 1.47 5.67 17.80
N GLY A 119 1.76 4.39 17.61
CA GLY A 119 0.80 3.31 17.78
C GLY A 119 1.33 2.24 18.72
N ALA A 120 0.44 1.58 19.46
CA ALA A 120 0.73 0.41 20.28
C ALA A 120 -0.24 -0.72 19.93
N GLY A 121 0.28 -1.92 19.66
CA GLY A 121 -0.51 -3.12 19.39
C GLY A 121 -0.68 -3.97 20.65
N PHE A 122 -1.92 -4.34 20.94
CA PHE A 122 -2.29 -5.21 22.06
C PHE A 122 -2.80 -6.54 21.50
N ASP A 123 -2.05 -7.63 21.74
CA ASP A 123 -2.34 -8.96 21.20
C ASP A 123 -2.78 -8.97 19.72
N PRO A 124 -2.07 -8.30 18.78
CA PRO A 124 -2.61 -8.06 17.43
C PRO A 124 -2.85 -9.35 16.63
N GLY A 125 -2.11 -10.43 16.93
CA GLY A 125 -2.34 -11.77 16.38
C GLY A 125 -3.67 -12.43 16.78
N LYS A 126 -4.43 -11.82 17.71
CA LYS A 126 -5.75 -12.28 18.17
C LYS A 126 -6.90 -11.38 17.68
N ILE A 127 -6.61 -10.34 16.89
CA ILE A 127 -7.64 -9.46 16.30
C ILE A 127 -8.57 -10.32 15.43
N LYS A 128 -9.87 -10.25 15.73
CA LYS A 128 -10.92 -10.92 14.97
C LYS A 128 -11.39 -10.03 13.83
N ALA A 129 -11.71 -10.67 12.71
CA ALA A 129 -12.33 -9.98 11.59
C ALA A 129 -13.74 -9.49 11.96
N THR A 130 -14.09 -8.28 11.54
CA THR A 130 -15.46 -7.76 11.60
C THR A 130 -16.26 -8.09 10.35
N THR A 131 -15.59 -8.22 9.20
CA THR A 131 -16.24 -8.62 7.96
C THR A 131 -16.72 -10.07 8.04
N ILE A 132 -17.95 -10.29 7.58
CA ILE A 132 -18.58 -11.61 7.50
C ILE A 132 -18.10 -12.28 6.21
N ASP A 133 -17.83 -13.58 6.26
CA ASP A 133 -17.58 -14.40 5.07
C ASP A 133 -18.94 -14.77 4.44
N PRO A 134 -19.31 -14.22 3.27
CA PRO A 134 -20.58 -14.54 2.63
C PRO A 134 -20.69 -16.05 2.38
N LYS A 135 -21.86 -16.64 2.67
CA LYS A 135 -22.09 -18.09 2.49
C LYS A 135 -21.84 -18.55 1.05
N ASP A 136 -22.07 -17.66 0.08
CA ASP A 136 -21.90 -17.90 -1.35
C ASP A 136 -20.63 -17.25 -1.92
N PHE A 137 -19.66 -16.83 -1.09
CA PHE A 137 -18.45 -16.13 -1.57
C PHE A 137 -17.70 -16.93 -2.64
N ASP A 138 -17.46 -18.23 -2.40
CA ASP A 138 -16.78 -19.10 -3.36
C ASP A 138 -17.60 -19.27 -4.64
N ALA A 139 -18.91 -19.50 -4.51
CA ALA A 139 -19.81 -19.64 -5.64
C ALA A 139 -19.88 -18.35 -6.48
N PHE A 140 -19.88 -17.18 -5.83
CA PHE A 140 -19.87 -15.87 -6.49
C PHE A 140 -18.66 -15.71 -7.39
N TRP A 141 -17.45 -15.95 -6.85
CA TRP A 141 -16.21 -15.76 -7.60
C TRP A 141 -15.97 -16.87 -8.64
N ASN A 142 -16.34 -18.13 -8.36
CA ASN A 142 -16.26 -19.22 -9.33
C ASN A 142 -17.20 -18.96 -10.52
N THR A 143 -18.45 -18.59 -10.25
CA THR A 143 -19.42 -18.24 -11.29
C THR A 143 -18.91 -17.06 -12.13
N ALA A 144 -18.32 -16.05 -11.50
CA ALA A 144 -17.76 -14.90 -12.20
C ALA A 144 -16.59 -15.30 -13.14
N ARG A 145 -15.73 -16.22 -12.70
CA ARG A 145 -14.63 -16.78 -13.52
C ARG A 145 -15.13 -17.63 -14.69
N ASP A 146 -16.18 -18.42 -14.49
CA ASP A 146 -16.79 -19.21 -15.56
C ASP A 146 -17.48 -18.31 -16.60
N GLN A 147 -18.20 -17.28 -16.13
CA GLN A 147 -18.89 -16.33 -16.99
C GLN A 147 -17.91 -15.50 -17.83
N ILE A 148 -16.80 -15.05 -17.24
CA ILE A 148 -15.83 -14.26 -18.00
C ILE A 148 -15.15 -15.10 -19.10
N GLY A 149 -15.05 -16.42 -18.93
CA GLY A 149 -14.52 -17.35 -19.95
C GLY A 149 -15.28 -17.33 -21.29
N ARG A 150 -16.54 -16.85 -21.29
CA ARG A 150 -17.34 -16.68 -22.52
C ARG A 150 -16.87 -15.54 -23.42
N PHE A 151 -16.14 -14.57 -22.87
CA PHE A 151 -15.57 -13.49 -23.65
C PHE A 151 -14.20 -13.91 -24.19
N PRO A 152 -13.90 -13.71 -25.50
CA PRO A 152 -12.60 -14.04 -26.07
C PRO A 152 -11.45 -13.41 -25.30
N LEU A 153 -10.36 -14.15 -25.08
CA LEU A 153 -9.19 -13.62 -24.40
C LEU A 153 -8.49 -12.53 -25.24
N ASP A 154 -8.54 -12.65 -26.58
CA ASP A 154 -8.02 -11.67 -27.56
C ASP A 154 -6.73 -10.99 -27.07
N VAL A 155 -5.69 -11.79 -26.83
CA VAL A 155 -4.42 -11.29 -26.28
C VAL A 155 -3.73 -10.44 -27.34
N ARG A 156 -3.39 -9.20 -26.99
CA ARG A 156 -2.59 -8.31 -27.85
C ARG A 156 -1.28 -7.99 -27.16
N LEU A 157 -0.19 -8.08 -27.94
CA LEU A 157 1.18 -7.87 -27.50
C LEU A 157 1.84 -6.88 -28.46
N ASP A 158 2.09 -5.67 -27.96
CA ASP A 158 2.79 -4.64 -28.71
C ASP A 158 4.20 -4.49 -28.14
N LYS A 159 5.21 -4.81 -28.95
CA LYS A 159 6.61 -4.76 -28.51
C LYS A 159 7.02 -3.32 -28.20
N LEU A 160 7.64 -3.13 -27.04
CA LEU A 160 8.14 -1.86 -26.57
C LEU A 160 9.65 -1.79 -26.81
N GLU A 161 10.05 -1.37 -28.02
CA GLU A 161 11.47 -1.38 -28.41
C GLU A 161 12.35 -0.55 -27.47
N LYS A 162 11.86 0.60 -27.00
CA LYS A 162 12.62 1.49 -26.09
C LYS A 162 12.79 0.92 -24.67
N GLN A 163 11.94 -0.03 -24.28
CA GLN A 163 11.98 -0.71 -22.97
C GLN A 163 12.51 -2.14 -23.07
N SER A 164 12.85 -2.58 -24.29
CA SER A 164 13.53 -3.85 -24.55
C SER A 164 15.04 -3.63 -24.55
N SER A 165 15.80 -4.72 -24.38
CA SER A 165 17.26 -4.70 -24.33
C SER A 165 17.84 -5.97 -24.96
N GLY A 166 19.17 -6.11 -24.93
CA GLY A 166 19.82 -7.35 -25.36
C GLY A 166 19.41 -8.58 -24.53
N THR A 167 18.95 -8.39 -23.29
CA THR A 167 18.65 -9.48 -22.35
C THR A 167 17.16 -9.66 -22.02
N VAL A 168 16.32 -8.69 -22.38
CA VAL A 168 14.88 -8.69 -22.03
C VAL A 168 14.06 -8.11 -23.19
N ASP A 169 12.99 -8.80 -23.58
CA ASP A 169 11.94 -8.25 -24.44
C ASP A 169 10.78 -7.73 -23.59
N SER A 170 10.33 -6.50 -23.87
CA SER A 170 9.23 -5.84 -23.16
C SER A 170 8.05 -5.61 -24.09
N TYR A 171 6.83 -5.79 -23.58
CA TYR A 171 5.59 -5.64 -24.33
C TYR A 171 4.56 -4.86 -23.52
N ALA A 172 3.79 -3.99 -24.19
CA ALA A 172 2.46 -3.63 -23.72
C ALA A 172 1.53 -4.81 -24.02
N ILE A 173 0.76 -5.23 -23.03
CA ILE A 173 -0.13 -6.38 -23.16
C ILE A 173 -1.56 -6.00 -22.79
N SER A 174 -2.53 -6.54 -23.51
CA SER A 174 -3.92 -6.41 -23.13
C SER A 174 -4.75 -7.67 -23.38
N PHE A 175 -5.81 -7.81 -22.60
CA PHE A 175 -6.71 -8.97 -22.59
C PHE A 175 -8.16 -8.52 -22.71
N GLY A 176 -8.96 -9.24 -23.48
CA GLY A 176 -10.42 -9.12 -23.47
C GLY A 176 -11.00 -9.35 -22.07
N ASN A 177 -11.98 -8.53 -21.70
CA ASN A 177 -12.64 -8.53 -20.40
C ASN A 177 -14.17 -8.33 -20.61
N ILE A 178 -14.93 -8.28 -19.52
CA ILE A 178 -16.39 -8.14 -19.50
C ILE A 178 -16.84 -6.94 -20.34
N ASP A 179 -17.99 -7.09 -21.00
CA ASP A 179 -18.67 -6.09 -21.82
C ASP A 179 -17.80 -5.53 -22.96
N GLY A 180 -16.95 -6.36 -23.56
CA GLY A 180 -16.07 -5.97 -24.67
C GLY A 180 -14.94 -5.01 -24.27
N THR A 181 -14.76 -4.76 -22.97
CA THR A 181 -13.66 -3.92 -22.47
C THR A 181 -12.33 -4.69 -22.43
N ARG A 182 -11.21 -4.00 -22.17
CA ARG A 182 -9.89 -4.65 -22.09
C ARG A 182 -9.11 -4.33 -20.83
N SER A 183 -8.43 -5.32 -20.26
CA SER A 183 -7.44 -5.13 -19.19
C SER A 183 -6.08 -4.84 -19.81
N TYR A 184 -5.32 -3.91 -19.22
CA TYR A 184 -4.03 -3.46 -19.75
C TYR A 184 -2.91 -3.66 -18.74
N GLY A 185 -1.72 -3.96 -19.25
CA GLY A 185 -0.53 -4.18 -18.45
C GLY A 185 0.73 -4.21 -19.29
N PHE A 186 1.79 -4.73 -18.69
CA PHE A 186 3.08 -4.96 -19.34
C PHE A 186 3.57 -6.37 -19.06
N LEU A 187 4.20 -6.96 -20.08
CA LEU A 187 4.91 -8.23 -20.00
C LEU A 187 6.39 -7.96 -20.26
N ALA A 188 7.28 -8.53 -19.46
CA ALA A 188 8.69 -8.62 -19.83
C ALA A 188 9.18 -10.07 -19.76
N VAL A 189 9.93 -10.48 -20.78
CA VAL A 189 10.36 -11.87 -21.02
C VAL A 189 11.89 -11.89 -21.13
N PRO A 190 12.59 -12.82 -20.44
CA PRO A 190 14.02 -12.99 -20.63
C PRO A 190 14.33 -13.43 -22.08
N ARG A 191 15.30 -12.78 -22.72
CA ARG A 191 15.65 -13.02 -24.13
C ARG A 191 16.79 -14.03 -24.33
N VAL A 192 17.79 -13.98 -23.44
CA VAL A 192 19.04 -14.76 -23.59
C VAL A 192 18.98 -16.10 -22.86
N GLN A 193 18.29 -16.12 -21.72
CA GLN A 193 18.18 -17.31 -20.89
C GLN A 193 17.21 -18.30 -21.55
N LYS A 194 17.46 -19.60 -21.42
CA LYS A 194 16.53 -20.63 -21.86
C LYS A 194 15.56 -20.91 -20.72
N GLY A 195 14.27 -20.85 -21.02
CA GLY A 195 13.23 -21.24 -20.08
C GLY A 195 13.20 -22.77 -19.83
N PRO A 196 12.20 -23.25 -19.08
CA PRO A 196 11.07 -22.48 -18.59
C PRO A 196 11.44 -21.56 -17.40
N PHE A 197 10.65 -20.51 -17.18
CA PHE A 197 10.94 -19.45 -16.22
C PHE A 197 9.92 -19.40 -15.07
N PRO A 198 10.35 -19.00 -13.86
CA PRO A 198 9.44 -18.57 -12.81
C PRO A 198 8.75 -17.25 -13.19
N ALA A 199 7.63 -16.93 -12.53
CA ALA A 199 6.81 -15.76 -12.85
C ALA A 199 6.68 -14.76 -11.69
N TYR A 200 6.89 -13.48 -11.99
CA TYR A 200 6.72 -12.37 -11.05
C TYR A 200 5.56 -11.47 -11.48
N VAL A 201 4.52 -11.39 -10.63
CA VAL A 201 3.30 -10.64 -10.91
C VAL A 201 3.21 -9.43 -10.00
N THR A 202 2.81 -8.27 -10.54
CA THR A 202 2.57 -7.06 -9.73
C THR A 202 1.32 -6.30 -10.12
N VAL A 203 0.73 -5.63 -9.13
CA VAL A 203 -0.42 -4.73 -9.31
C VAL A 203 -0.10 -3.39 -8.63
N PRO A 204 -0.36 -2.24 -9.27
CA PRO A 204 0.00 -0.94 -8.72
C PRO A 204 -0.85 -0.56 -7.50
N GLY A 205 -0.34 0.40 -6.72
CA GLY A 205 -1.11 1.10 -5.70
C GLY A 205 -2.18 2.01 -6.30
N ALA A 206 -3.11 2.48 -5.46
CA ALA A 206 -4.21 3.32 -5.88
C ALA A 206 -3.72 4.66 -6.47
N GLY A 207 -4.30 5.07 -7.59
CA GLY A 207 -3.96 6.33 -8.25
C GLY A 207 -4.05 6.20 -9.77
N PRO A 208 -3.46 7.14 -10.53
CA PRO A 208 -3.50 7.10 -12.00
C PRO A 208 -2.79 5.89 -12.63
N GLY A 209 -1.92 5.22 -11.87
CA GLY A 209 -1.20 4.03 -12.32
C GLY A 209 -0.23 4.25 -13.49
N PRO A 210 0.68 5.26 -13.48
CA PRO A 210 1.83 5.20 -14.37
C PRO A 210 2.74 4.07 -13.89
N PHE A 211 2.81 2.99 -14.65
CA PHE A 211 3.73 1.87 -14.43
C PHE A 211 4.25 1.36 -15.78
N GLY A 212 5.19 0.41 -15.76
CA GLY A 212 5.86 -0.10 -16.96
C GLY A 212 6.31 -1.55 -16.78
N PRO A 213 7.01 -2.14 -17.75
CA PRO A 213 7.53 -3.50 -17.64
C PRO A 213 8.54 -3.63 -16.49
N ALA A 214 8.46 -4.71 -15.72
CA ALA A 214 9.37 -5.00 -14.60
C ALA A 214 10.69 -5.63 -15.08
N THR A 215 11.45 -4.90 -15.89
CA THR A 215 12.64 -5.42 -16.59
C THR A 215 13.76 -5.90 -15.67
N SER A 216 13.84 -5.39 -14.43
CA SER A 216 14.84 -5.83 -13.45
C SER A 216 14.67 -7.29 -13.01
N TRP A 217 13.42 -7.75 -12.84
CA TRP A 217 13.12 -9.16 -12.52
C TRP A 217 13.24 -10.03 -13.77
N ALA A 218 12.85 -9.51 -14.95
CA ALA A 218 13.07 -10.24 -16.19
C ALA A 218 14.55 -10.46 -16.49
N GLY A 219 15.40 -9.48 -16.22
CA GLY A 219 16.86 -9.62 -16.33
C GLY A 219 17.45 -10.69 -15.38
N LYS A 220 16.75 -10.99 -14.27
CA LYS A 220 17.10 -12.08 -13.34
C LYS A 220 16.55 -13.46 -13.74
N GLY A 221 15.84 -13.55 -14.87
CA GLY A 221 15.30 -14.82 -15.37
C GLY A 221 13.86 -15.11 -15.00
N CYS A 222 13.03 -14.08 -14.79
CA CYS A 222 11.59 -14.26 -14.56
C CYS A 222 10.76 -13.82 -15.77
N LEU A 223 9.66 -14.51 -16.05
CA LEU A 223 8.55 -13.84 -16.72
C LEU A 223 7.98 -12.78 -15.77
N THR A 224 7.72 -11.58 -16.25
CA THR A 224 7.10 -10.54 -15.42
C THR A 224 5.80 -10.06 -16.01
N LEU A 225 4.77 -9.97 -15.19
CA LEU A 225 3.45 -9.48 -15.59
C LEU A 225 3.00 -8.39 -14.62
N GLN A 226 2.90 -7.15 -15.11
CA GLN A 226 2.36 -6.05 -14.32
C GLN A 226 1.01 -5.63 -14.88
N MET A 227 -0.06 -5.78 -14.09
CA MET A 227 -1.43 -5.50 -14.54
C MET A 227 -2.03 -4.29 -13.84
N GLY A 228 -2.66 -3.41 -14.62
CA GLY A 228 -3.41 -2.26 -14.11
C GLY A 228 -4.84 -2.63 -13.70
N VAL A 229 -5.41 -1.83 -12.80
CA VAL A 229 -6.81 -2.00 -12.38
C VAL A 229 -7.81 -1.22 -13.25
N HIS A 230 -7.32 -0.33 -14.11
CA HIS A 230 -8.13 0.60 -14.90
C HIS A 230 -8.52 0.06 -16.27
N ARG A 231 -9.47 0.76 -16.92
CA ARG A 231 -9.96 0.46 -18.27
C ARG A 231 -9.20 1.18 -19.39
N TYR A 232 -8.28 2.08 -19.05
CA TYR A 232 -7.48 2.81 -20.03
C TYR A 232 -6.11 2.17 -20.18
N ASP A 233 -5.58 2.30 -21.39
CA ASP A 233 -4.30 1.73 -21.79
C ASP A 233 -3.14 2.62 -21.33
N VAL A 234 -2.51 2.23 -20.22
CA VAL A 234 -1.34 2.93 -19.70
C VAL A 234 -0.10 2.81 -20.60
N GLY A 235 -0.06 1.81 -21.50
CA GLY A 235 1.08 1.56 -22.39
C GLY A 235 1.10 2.50 -23.60
N SER A 236 -0.07 2.81 -24.15
CA SER A 236 -0.21 3.76 -25.26
C SER A 236 -0.36 5.22 -24.81
N LEU A 237 -0.84 5.45 -23.58
CA LEU A 237 -1.00 6.79 -23.05
C LEU A 237 0.32 7.34 -22.47
N GLY A 238 0.73 8.52 -22.94
CA GLY A 238 1.77 9.30 -22.27
C GLY A 238 1.34 9.77 -20.86
N LYS A 239 2.29 10.28 -20.07
CA LYS A 239 2.06 10.73 -18.69
C LYS A 239 0.85 11.66 -18.53
N GLN A 240 0.65 12.59 -19.46
CA GLN A 240 -0.49 13.51 -19.44
C GLN A 240 -1.81 12.80 -19.78
N GLY A 241 -1.82 11.94 -20.79
CA GLY A 241 -3.00 11.14 -21.15
C GLY A 241 -3.49 10.24 -20.01
N ILE A 242 -2.56 9.64 -19.24
CA ILE A 242 -2.89 8.88 -18.03
C ILE A 242 -3.54 9.78 -16.98
N LYS A 243 -2.99 10.98 -16.73
CA LYS A 243 -3.57 11.95 -15.78
C LYS A 243 -4.99 12.36 -16.21
N ASP A 244 -5.19 12.65 -17.49
CA ASP A 244 -6.48 13.08 -18.02
C ASP A 244 -7.51 11.96 -17.98
N ALA A 245 -7.11 10.73 -18.32
CA ALA A 245 -7.98 9.56 -18.21
C ALA A 245 -8.38 9.28 -16.74
N TYR A 246 -7.44 9.39 -15.81
CA TYR A 246 -7.72 9.24 -14.38
C TYR A 246 -8.61 10.38 -13.87
N LYS A 247 -8.40 11.63 -14.31
CA LYS A 247 -9.28 12.75 -13.99
C LYS A 247 -10.70 12.46 -14.45
N ARG A 248 -10.89 12.10 -15.73
CA ARG A 248 -12.20 11.72 -16.30
C ARG A 248 -12.87 10.60 -15.52
N LEU A 249 -12.11 9.56 -15.19
CA LEU A 249 -12.60 8.44 -14.39
C LEU A 249 -13.14 8.89 -13.02
N ASN A 250 -12.62 9.97 -12.43
CA ASN A 250 -13.02 10.44 -11.10
C ASN A 250 -13.95 11.66 -11.13
N GLU A 251 -14.44 12.11 -12.30
CA GLU A 251 -15.30 13.29 -12.44
C GLU A 251 -16.61 13.18 -11.65
N LYS A 252 -17.20 11.98 -11.59
CA LYS A 252 -18.46 11.70 -10.89
C LYS A 252 -18.25 10.98 -9.55
N GLY A 253 -17.11 11.23 -8.91
CA GLY A 253 -16.70 10.59 -7.67
C GLY A 253 -15.59 9.56 -7.86
N THR A 254 -14.99 9.13 -6.75
CA THR A 254 -13.79 8.30 -6.77
C THR A 254 -14.05 6.91 -7.36
N TYR A 255 -13.19 6.46 -8.28
CA TYR A 255 -13.32 5.18 -8.99
C TYR A 255 -13.52 3.98 -8.03
N SER A 256 -12.87 4.00 -6.87
CA SER A 256 -12.95 2.96 -5.85
C SER A 256 -14.32 2.87 -5.16
N HIS A 257 -15.24 3.79 -5.46
CA HIS A 257 -16.63 3.78 -4.98
C HIS A 257 -17.64 3.56 -6.13
N HIS A 258 -17.21 3.43 -7.38
CA HIS A 258 -18.11 3.25 -8.52
C HIS A 258 -18.83 1.89 -8.46
N GLY A 259 -20.11 1.88 -8.82
CA GLY A 259 -20.93 0.67 -8.92
C GLY A 259 -21.50 0.15 -7.59
N LYS A 260 -21.16 0.76 -6.44
CA LYS A 260 -21.79 0.44 -5.17
C LYS A 260 -23.31 0.72 -5.19
N PRO A 261 -24.15 -0.07 -4.49
CA PRO A 261 -23.82 -1.26 -3.70
C PRO A 261 -23.93 -2.58 -4.49
N ASN A 262 -23.96 -2.57 -5.83
CA ASN A 262 -24.10 -3.81 -6.60
C ASN A 262 -22.73 -4.52 -6.72
N PRO A 263 -22.56 -5.76 -6.22
CA PRO A 263 -21.27 -6.45 -6.30
C PRO A 263 -20.80 -6.61 -7.75
N ARG A 264 -21.64 -7.06 -8.68
CA ARG A 264 -21.22 -7.26 -10.08
C ARG A 264 -20.95 -5.94 -10.84
N ALA A 265 -21.48 -4.82 -10.37
CA ALA A 265 -21.18 -3.50 -10.93
C ALA A 265 -20.01 -2.79 -10.24
N PHE A 266 -19.58 -3.26 -9.06
CA PHE A 266 -18.52 -2.63 -8.29
C PHE A 266 -17.21 -2.60 -9.08
N TYR A 267 -16.50 -1.47 -9.02
CA TYR A 267 -15.37 -1.19 -9.89
C TYR A 267 -14.33 -2.32 -9.96
N PHE A 268 -13.97 -2.89 -8.81
CA PHE A 268 -12.94 -3.93 -8.73
C PHE A 268 -13.40 -5.30 -9.21
N TYR A 269 -14.70 -5.56 -9.41
CA TYR A 269 -15.19 -6.83 -9.98
C TYR A 269 -14.49 -7.16 -11.29
N ARG A 270 -14.51 -6.19 -12.21
CA ARG A 270 -13.87 -6.31 -13.51
C ARG A 270 -12.35 -6.40 -13.41
N SER A 271 -11.73 -5.62 -12.52
CA SER A 271 -10.27 -5.60 -12.35
C SER A 271 -9.76 -6.94 -11.83
N ILE A 272 -10.43 -7.52 -10.84
CA ILE A 272 -10.10 -8.83 -10.26
C ILE A 272 -10.18 -9.92 -11.34
N LEU A 273 -11.27 -9.99 -12.10
CA LEU A 273 -11.42 -11.01 -13.16
C LEU A 273 -10.43 -10.79 -14.31
N GLY A 274 -10.16 -9.52 -14.66
CA GLY A 274 -9.18 -9.19 -15.68
C GLY A 274 -7.75 -9.61 -15.32
N ILE A 275 -7.35 -9.43 -14.06
CA ILE A 275 -6.03 -9.82 -13.56
C ILE A 275 -5.95 -11.34 -13.40
N ASP A 276 -7.00 -11.99 -12.91
CA ASP A 276 -7.08 -13.46 -12.82
C ASP A 276 -6.92 -14.12 -14.21
N ARG A 277 -7.59 -13.59 -15.24
CA ARG A 277 -7.41 -14.05 -16.63
C ARG A 277 -5.98 -13.88 -17.14
N ALA A 278 -5.34 -12.76 -16.82
CA ALA A 278 -3.97 -12.49 -17.25
C ALA A 278 -2.98 -13.46 -16.57
N ILE A 279 -3.21 -13.78 -15.30
CA ILE A 279 -2.44 -14.80 -14.55
C ILE A 279 -2.65 -16.19 -15.15
N ASN A 280 -3.89 -16.58 -15.45
CA ASN A 280 -4.17 -17.88 -16.09
C ASN A 280 -3.53 -17.98 -17.48
N TRP A 281 -3.51 -16.89 -18.25
CA TRP A 281 -2.78 -16.86 -19.52
C TRP A 281 -1.26 -17.01 -19.32
N LEU A 282 -0.69 -16.30 -18.34
CA LEU A 282 0.74 -16.41 -18.00
C LEU A 282 1.08 -17.85 -17.61
N ALA A 283 0.23 -18.50 -16.82
CA ALA A 283 0.36 -19.89 -16.39
C ALA A 283 0.15 -20.92 -17.52
N ALA A 284 -0.48 -20.52 -18.62
CA ALA A 284 -0.65 -21.38 -19.80
C ALA A 284 0.51 -21.24 -20.81
N ARG A 285 1.46 -20.32 -20.58
CA ARG A 285 2.58 -20.13 -21.49
C ARG A 285 3.56 -21.32 -21.42
N PRO A 286 4.08 -21.79 -22.58
CA PRO A 286 5.01 -22.91 -22.62
C PRO A 286 6.39 -22.58 -22.01
N ASP A 287 6.71 -21.30 -21.81
CA ASP A 287 7.94 -20.83 -21.20
C ASP A 287 7.80 -20.47 -19.71
N TRP A 288 6.66 -20.78 -19.07
CA TRP A 288 6.53 -20.76 -17.61
C TRP A 288 6.89 -22.14 -17.01
N ASP A 289 7.51 -22.15 -15.82
CA ASP A 289 8.01 -23.37 -15.16
C ASP A 289 6.94 -24.27 -14.54
N GLY A 290 5.69 -23.84 -14.52
CA GLY A 290 4.58 -24.61 -13.97
C GLY A 290 4.47 -24.58 -12.44
N VAL A 291 5.43 -23.99 -11.72
CA VAL A 291 5.57 -24.18 -10.27
C VAL A 291 5.83 -22.90 -9.47
N HIS A 292 6.54 -21.90 -10.02
CA HIS A 292 6.89 -20.69 -9.29
C HIS A 292 6.18 -19.47 -9.87
N MET A 293 5.28 -18.87 -9.07
CA MET A 293 4.66 -17.61 -9.39
C MET A 293 4.41 -16.79 -8.12
N VAL A 294 5.09 -15.65 -8.00
CA VAL A 294 4.97 -14.76 -6.83
C VAL A 294 4.27 -13.47 -7.21
N ILE A 295 3.29 -13.06 -6.41
CA ILE A 295 2.63 -11.76 -6.56
C ILE A 295 3.09 -10.78 -5.47
N ASP A 296 3.41 -9.54 -5.87
CA ASP A 296 3.75 -8.42 -4.99
C ASP A 296 2.83 -7.21 -5.23
N GLY A 297 2.51 -6.50 -4.15
CA GLY A 297 2.03 -5.13 -4.24
C GLY A 297 1.98 -4.41 -2.89
N SER A 298 1.68 -3.11 -2.95
CA SER A 298 1.45 -2.26 -1.77
C SER A 298 0.11 -1.55 -1.81
N SER A 299 -0.52 -1.31 -0.66
CA SER A 299 -1.80 -0.61 -0.56
C SER A 299 -2.86 -1.35 -1.39
N GLN A 300 -3.46 -0.73 -2.40
CA GLN A 300 -4.32 -1.43 -3.38
C GLN A 300 -3.61 -2.64 -4.01
N GLY A 301 -2.35 -2.50 -4.44
CA GLY A 301 -1.59 -3.62 -4.98
C GLY A 301 -1.40 -4.75 -3.95
N GLY A 302 -1.24 -4.39 -2.67
CA GLY A 302 -1.13 -5.35 -1.57
C GLY A 302 -2.46 -6.07 -1.33
N ALA A 303 -3.59 -5.38 -1.51
CA ALA A 303 -4.89 -6.01 -1.53
C ALA A 303 -5.00 -7.02 -2.67
N PHE A 304 -4.61 -6.63 -3.89
CA PHE A 304 -4.61 -7.53 -5.04
C PHE A 304 -3.66 -8.73 -4.88
N ALA A 305 -2.53 -8.56 -4.19
CA ALA A 305 -1.65 -9.68 -3.82
C ALA A 305 -2.40 -10.73 -2.97
N LEU A 306 -3.14 -10.29 -1.94
CA LEU A 306 -3.95 -11.19 -1.10
C LEU A 306 -5.16 -11.77 -1.86
N ILE A 307 -5.84 -10.95 -2.67
CA ILE A 307 -7.00 -11.35 -3.45
C ILE A 307 -6.61 -12.46 -4.45
N MET A 308 -5.57 -12.24 -5.25
CA MET A 308 -5.12 -13.23 -6.24
C MET A 308 -4.54 -14.47 -5.57
N ALA A 309 -3.83 -14.35 -4.44
CA ALA A 309 -3.36 -15.51 -3.69
C ALA A 309 -4.51 -16.37 -3.12
N GLY A 310 -5.64 -15.75 -2.78
CA GLY A 310 -6.84 -16.45 -2.31
C GLY A 310 -7.67 -17.05 -3.45
N LEU A 311 -7.66 -16.41 -4.63
CA LEU A 311 -8.52 -16.75 -5.77
C LEU A 311 -7.84 -17.67 -6.80
N ASN A 312 -6.56 -17.44 -7.10
CA ASN A 312 -5.83 -18.06 -8.20
C ASN A 312 -4.76 -19.03 -7.68
N ARG A 313 -4.88 -20.32 -8.05
CA ARG A 313 -4.02 -21.39 -7.55
C ARG A 313 -2.63 -21.45 -8.18
N HIS A 314 -2.39 -20.70 -9.25
CA HIS A 314 -1.05 -20.57 -9.82
C HIS A 314 -0.13 -19.73 -8.93
N ILE A 315 -0.66 -18.86 -8.08
CA ILE A 315 0.14 -18.05 -7.15
C ILE A 315 0.71 -18.94 -6.04
N THR A 316 2.03 -19.12 -6.04
CA THR A 316 2.77 -19.94 -5.08
C THR A 316 3.53 -19.13 -4.02
N GLY A 317 3.44 -17.80 -4.05
CA GLY A 317 3.81 -16.92 -2.94
C GLY A 317 3.22 -15.51 -3.07
N ALA A 318 2.96 -14.84 -1.94
CA ALA A 318 2.44 -13.47 -1.95
C ALA A 318 3.20 -12.54 -1.00
N ALA A 319 3.49 -11.32 -1.46
CA ALA A 319 4.08 -10.25 -0.69
C ALA A 319 3.12 -9.04 -0.67
N ALA A 320 2.56 -8.71 0.49
CA ALA A 320 1.55 -7.66 0.64
C ALA A 320 2.02 -6.55 1.60
N ASN A 321 2.39 -5.39 1.07
CA ASN A 321 2.78 -4.24 1.91
C ASN A 321 1.56 -3.37 2.25
N VAL A 322 1.26 -3.16 3.53
CA VAL A 322 0.13 -2.32 4.02
C VAL A 322 -1.16 -2.47 3.19
N PRO A 323 -1.70 -3.69 3.04
CA PRO A 323 -2.78 -3.97 2.09
C PRO A 323 -4.06 -3.17 2.39
N ALA A 324 -4.66 -2.64 1.33
CA ALA A 324 -5.95 -1.95 1.35
C ALA A 324 -7.13 -2.94 1.22
N LEU A 325 -8.36 -2.44 1.01
CA LEU A 325 -9.59 -3.22 0.88
C LEU A 325 -9.82 -4.19 2.05
N GLY A 326 -9.39 -3.81 3.25
CA GLY A 326 -9.53 -4.62 4.45
C GLY A 326 -10.52 -3.99 5.43
N GLU A 327 -11.41 -4.82 5.97
CA GLU A 327 -12.31 -4.51 7.09
C GLU A 327 -13.15 -3.25 6.88
N HIS A 328 -14.01 -3.25 5.85
CA HIS A 328 -14.97 -2.15 5.66
C HIS A 328 -16.03 -2.06 6.77
N ALA A 329 -16.15 -3.12 7.57
CA ALA A 329 -16.96 -3.22 8.77
C ALA A 329 -16.20 -2.88 10.08
N ALA A 330 -14.93 -2.44 10.02
CA ALA A 330 -14.10 -2.24 11.22
C ALA A 330 -14.71 -1.30 12.28
N PHE A 331 -15.56 -0.37 11.84
CA PHE A 331 -16.25 0.58 12.72
C PHE A 331 -17.21 -0.11 13.69
N LEU A 332 -17.71 -1.31 13.38
CA LEU A 332 -18.51 -2.14 14.31
C LEU A 332 -17.73 -2.52 15.57
N ASP A 333 -16.39 -2.49 15.47
CA ASP A 333 -15.46 -2.77 16.55
C ASP A 333 -14.82 -1.49 17.13
N GLY A 334 -15.29 -0.32 16.70
CA GLY A 334 -14.73 0.99 17.05
C GLY A 334 -13.42 1.32 16.33
N ARG A 335 -13.00 0.52 15.34
CA ARG A 335 -11.78 0.75 14.55
C ARG A 335 -12.07 1.59 13.30
N GLN A 336 -11.05 2.23 12.74
CA GLN A 336 -11.18 2.89 11.45
C GLN A 336 -11.19 1.84 10.32
N PRO A 337 -12.14 1.89 9.36
CA PRO A 337 -12.10 1.04 8.18
C PRO A 337 -10.90 1.35 7.26
N GLY A 338 -10.35 0.33 6.62
CA GLY A 338 -9.25 0.46 5.66
C GLY A 338 -9.71 1.11 4.35
N TRP A 339 -8.76 1.65 3.60
CA TRP A 339 -9.03 2.27 2.30
C TRP A 339 -9.79 1.31 1.37
N PRO A 340 -10.82 1.76 0.62
CA PRO A 340 -11.24 3.16 0.47
C PRO A 340 -12.30 3.62 1.49
N ASN A 341 -12.54 2.85 2.56
CA ASN A 341 -13.61 3.11 3.54
C ASN A 341 -14.98 3.24 2.85
N LEU A 342 -15.44 2.13 2.25
CA LEU A 342 -16.61 2.09 1.37
C LEU A 342 -17.91 2.56 2.05
N THR A 343 -17.98 2.43 3.37
CA THR A 343 -19.13 2.75 4.24
C THR A 343 -19.11 4.18 4.79
N ARG A 344 -18.06 4.95 4.51
CA ARG A 344 -17.92 6.32 5.03
C ARG A 344 -19.14 7.18 4.69
N GLY A 345 -19.74 7.78 5.73
CA GLY A 345 -20.87 8.70 5.59
C GLY A 345 -22.19 8.04 5.20
N LEU A 346 -22.27 6.70 5.23
CA LEU A 346 -23.51 5.96 5.02
C LEU A 346 -24.09 5.53 6.36
N GLU A 347 -25.42 5.50 6.46
CA GLU A 347 -26.20 5.06 7.62
C GLU A 347 -27.30 4.09 7.16
N GLY A 348 -27.87 3.33 8.10
CA GLY A 348 -29.02 2.44 7.87
C GLY A 348 -28.87 1.49 6.67
N ASP A 349 -29.97 1.29 5.94
CA ASP A 349 -30.05 0.37 4.79
C ASP A 349 -28.98 0.63 3.71
N ALA A 350 -28.63 1.90 3.47
CA ALA A 350 -27.59 2.24 2.49
C ALA A 350 -26.21 1.71 2.92
N ARG A 351 -25.90 1.78 4.22
CA ARG A 351 -24.67 1.20 4.77
C ARG A 351 -24.72 -0.32 4.70
N ASP A 352 -25.82 -0.94 5.08
CA ASP A 352 -25.96 -2.39 5.13
C ASP A 352 -25.79 -3.03 3.75
N LYS A 353 -26.39 -2.42 2.71
CA LYS A 353 -26.20 -2.84 1.31
C LYS A 353 -24.75 -2.72 0.87
N VAL A 354 -24.06 -1.63 1.23
CA VAL A 354 -22.63 -1.46 0.90
C VAL A 354 -21.76 -2.45 1.68
N LEU A 355 -22.08 -2.73 2.94
CA LEU A 355 -21.39 -3.72 3.76
C LEU A 355 -21.49 -5.12 3.14
N ALA A 356 -22.72 -5.55 2.83
CA ALA A 356 -22.97 -6.84 2.18
C ALA A 356 -22.16 -6.98 0.88
N MET A 357 -22.14 -5.95 0.03
CA MET A 357 -21.31 -5.94 -1.17
C MET A 357 -19.81 -5.99 -0.86
N SER A 358 -19.34 -5.14 0.06
CA SER A 358 -17.92 -5.02 0.37
C SER A 358 -17.29 -6.30 0.91
N ALA A 359 -18.08 -7.15 1.57
CA ALA A 359 -17.63 -8.46 2.02
C ALA A 359 -17.08 -9.33 0.85
N TYR A 360 -17.62 -9.22 -0.37
CA TYR A 360 -17.08 -9.97 -1.51
C TYR A 360 -15.70 -9.46 -1.99
N TYR A 361 -15.30 -8.26 -1.59
CA TYR A 361 -14.05 -7.60 -2.00
C TYR A 361 -13.04 -7.45 -0.87
N ASP A 362 -13.42 -7.82 0.35
CA ASP A 362 -12.63 -7.64 1.55
C ASP A 362 -11.46 -8.64 1.58
N THR A 363 -10.24 -8.13 1.73
CA THR A 363 -9.01 -8.94 1.78
C THR A 363 -9.05 -10.02 2.85
N VAL A 364 -9.80 -9.83 3.94
CA VAL A 364 -9.98 -10.83 4.98
C VAL A 364 -10.67 -12.10 4.43
N ASN A 365 -11.67 -11.95 3.54
CA ASN A 365 -12.40 -13.09 2.98
C ASN A 365 -11.55 -13.85 1.94
N PHE A 366 -10.69 -13.17 1.20
CA PHE A 366 -9.69 -13.84 0.37
C PHE A 366 -8.58 -14.51 1.19
N ALA A 367 -8.14 -13.89 2.29
CA ALA A 367 -7.08 -14.42 3.15
C ALA A 367 -7.42 -15.80 3.74
N ARG A 368 -8.70 -16.08 4.00
CA ARG A 368 -9.19 -17.41 4.43
C ARG A 368 -8.90 -18.54 3.43
N ARG A 369 -8.70 -18.18 2.15
CA ARG A 369 -8.57 -19.09 1.01
C ARG A 369 -7.13 -19.20 0.49
N ILE A 370 -6.19 -18.44 1.08
CA ILE A 370 -4.77 -18.47 0.71
C ILE A 370 -4.15 -19.80 1.15
N THR A 371 -3.47 -20.45 0.22
CA THR A 371 -2.77 -21.74 0.42
C THR A 371 -1.26 -21.64 0.20
N CYS A 372 -0.75 -20.50 -0.25
CA CYS A 372 0.68 -20.26 -0.44
C CYS A 372 1.30 -19.49 0.74
N PRO A 373 2.64 -19.45 0.85
CA PRO A 373 3.32 -18.62 1.84
C PRO A 373 3.14 -17.11 1.60
N VAL A 374 3.01 -16.34 2.69
CA VAL A 374 2.75 -14.89 2.63
C VAL A 374 3.68 -14.08 3.53
N ILE A 375 4.21 -12.97 3.01
CA ILE A 375 4.79 -11.91 3.84
C ILE A 375 3.91 -10.66 3.78
N ILE A 376 3.71 -10.02 4.93
CA ILE A 376 2.84 -8.86 5.06
C ILE A 376 3.47 -7.80 5.96
N SER A 377 3.18 -6.53 5.72
CA SER A 377 3.63 -5.44 6.60
C SER A 377 2.47 -4.57 7.11
N ALA A 378 2.64 -4.02 8.30
CA ALA A 378 1.70 -3.10 8.93
C ALA A 378 2.43 -1.92 9.60
N GLY A 379 2.04 -0.70 9.23
CA GLY A 379 2.47 0.51 9.92
C GLY A 379 1.51 0.86 11.06
N PHE A 380 1.98 1.00 12.30
CA PHE A 380 1.08 1.18 13.45
C PHE A 380 0.43 2.56 13.50
N ILE A 381 0.95 3.52 12.74
CA ILE A 381 0.37 4.86 12.59
C ILE A 381 -0.23 5.07 11.19
N ASP A 382 -0.43 4.01 10.43
CA ASP A 382 -1.09 4.06 9.13
C ASP A 382 -2.54 4.53 9.31
N ARG A 383 -2.91 5.63 8.63
CA ARG A 383 -4.24 6.24 8.66
C ARG A 383 -5.05 5.92 7.41
N THR A 384 -4.48 5.19 6.47
CA THR A 384 -5.09 4.78 5.20
C THR A 384 -5.50 3.33 5.27
N CYS A 385 -4.59 2.45 5.69
CA CYS A 385 -4.81 1.03 5.92
C CYS A 385 -4.42 0.72 7.38
N PRO A 386 -5.30 1.01 8.36
CA PRO A 386 -4.98 0.88 9.77
C PRO A 386 -4.45 -0.52 10.13
N PRO A 387 -3.48 -0.64 11.04
CA PRO A 387 -2.85 -1.92 11.36
C PRO A 387 -3.85 -2.98 11.79
N GLY A 388 -4.94 -2.63 12.49
CA GLY A 388 -5.97 -3.60 12.85
C GLY A 388 -6.69 -4.20 11.65
N THR A 389 -6.83 -3.47 10.55
CA THR A 389 -7.42 -4.02 9.30
C THR A 389 -6.46 -4.99 8.62
N VAL A 390 -5.17 -4.68 8.63
CA VAL A 390 -4.11 -5.54 8.10
C VAL A 390 -4.00 -6.84 8.92
N TYR A 391 -4.00 -6.74 10.25
CA TYR A 391 -3.95 -7.90 11.13
C TYR A 391 -5.20 -8.78 11.01
N ALA A 392 -6.39 -8.20 10.82
CA ALA A 392 -7.60 -8.99 10.59
C ALA A 392 -7.47 -9.95 9.39
N ALA A 393 -6.86 -9.49 8.29
CA ALA A 393 -6.58 -10.35 7.13
C ALA A 393 -5.45 -11.35 7.43
N TYR A 394 -4.33 -10.89 7.99
CA TYR A 394 -3.21 -11.74 8.38
C TYR A 394 -3.63 -12.90 9.30
N ASN A 395 -4.53 -12.65 10.24
CA ASN A 395 -4.98 -13.64 11.21
C ASN A 395 -5.83 -14.75 10.58
N GLN A 396 -6.42 -14.53 9.39
CA GLN A 396 -7.14 -15.57 8.65
C GLN A 396 -6.24 -16.51 7.86
N ILE A 397 -5.00 -16.12 7.55
CA ILE A 397 -4.06 -16.94 6.78
C ILE A 397 -3.60 -18.10 7.65
N LYS A 398 -3.75 -19.34 7.16
CA LYS A 398 -3.41 -20.58 7.91
C LYS A 398 -2.07 -21.19 7.49
N THR A 399 -1.48 -20.69 6.43
CA THR A 399 -0.21 -21.17 5.85
C THR A 399 0.99 -20.43 6.45
N GLN A 400 2.19 -20.78 5.97
CA GLN A 400 3.42 -20.08 6.37
C GLN A 400 3.27 -18.58 6.11
N LYS A 401 3.32 -17.78 7.18
CA LYS A 401 3.11 -16.34 7.10
C LYS A 401 4.07 -15.58 8.00
N ARG A 402 4.48 -14.38 7.60
CA ARG A 402 5.32 -13.48 8.41
C ARG A 402 4.80 -12.05 8.36
N MET A 403 4.65 -11.44 9.53
CA MET A 403 4.30 -10.03 9.70
C MET A 403 5.56 -9.18 9.93
N PHE A 404 5.60 -8.01 9.30
CA PHE A 404 6.61 -6.97 9.50
C PHE A 404 5.95 -5.72 10.07
N ASN A 405 6.29 -5.39 11.31
CA ASN A 405 5.72 -4.25 12.00
C ASN A 405 6.60 -3.01 11.83
N GLY A 406 5.97 -1.87 11.57
CA GLY A 406 6.60 -0.56 11.65
C GLY A 406 5.89 0.29 12.71
N PRO A 407 6.34 0.31 13.97
CA PRO A 407 5.69 1.04 15.06
C PRO A 407 5.51 2.54 14.79
N LEU A 408 6.47 3.15 14.08
CA LEU A 408 6.44 4.56 13.66
C LEU A 408 6.15 4.73 12.17
N ALA A 409 5.80 3.66 11.46
CA ALA A 409 5.52 3.71 10.03
C ALA A 409 4.04 4.08 9.79
N GLY A 410 3.82 5.04 8.89
CA GLY A 410 2.49 5.36 8.35
C GLY A 410 2.19 4.57 7.08
N HIS A 411 1.40 5.16 6.18
CA HIS A 411 1.08 4.55 4.89
C HIS A 411 2.23 4.72 3.88
N GLN A 412 3.30 3.96 4.07
CA GLN A 412 4.52 4.08 3.29
C GLN A 412 4.97 2.74 2.71
N TRP A 413 5.80 2.83 1.67
CA TRP A 413 6.34 1.65 0.99
C TRP A 413 7.36 0.89 1.87
N ASN A 414 8.04 1.56 2.81
CA ASN A 414 9.07 0.98 3.67
C ASN A 414 8.56 0.85 5.12
N VAL A 415 8.21 -0.35 5.54
CA VAL A 415 7.71 -0.66 6.89
C VAL A 415 8.67 -1.61 7.59
N GLY A 416 9.38 -1.13 8.62
CA GLY A 416 10.43 -1.90 9.29
C GLY A 416 11.42 -2.49 8.28
N ASP A 417 11.80 -3.75 8.46
CA ASP A 417 12.73 -4.46 7.57
C ASP A 417 12.05 -5.09 6.35
N TYR A 418 10.76 -4.83 6.12
CA TYR A 418 9.98 -5.50 5.08
C TYR A 418 10.66 -5.43 3.71
N ARG A 419 11.15 -4.26 3.29
CA ARG A 419 11.74 -4.10 1.95
C ARG A 419 13.09 -4.76 1.80
N ALA A 420 13.94 -4.67 2.81
CA ALA A 420 15.23 -5.35 2.83
C ALA A 420 15.04 -6.88 2.74
N PHE A 421 14.00 -7.41 3.39
CA PHE A 421 13.68 -8.82 3.36
C PHE A 421 12.95 -9.26 2.08
N GLN A 422 12.03 -8.44 1.59
CA GLN A 422 11.09 -8.81 0.54
C GLN A 422 11.79 -9.25 -0.75
N ALA A 423 12.75 -8.46 -1.26
CA ALA A 423 13.41 -8.79 -2.53
C ALA A 423 14.14 -10.14 -2.43
N LYS A 424 14.81 -10.40 -1.31
CA LYS A 424 15.49 -11.68 -1.04
C LYS A 424 14.50 -12.83 -0.92
N TRP A 425 13.37 -12.60 -0.25
CA TRP A 425 12.31 -13.61 -0.10
C TRP A 425 11.65 -13.96 -1.44
N ILE A 426 11.32 -12.96 -2.27
CA ILE A 426 10.74 -13.16 -3.60
C ILE A 426 11.74 -13.91 -4.50
N ALA A 427 13.01 -13.49 -4.51
CA ALA A 427 14.08 -14.15 -5.24
C ALA A 427 14.20 -15.64 -4.87
N GLY A 428 14.24 -15.94 -3.56
CA GLY A 428 14.27 -17.32 -3.07
C GLY A 428 13.02 -18.14 -3.42
N ARG A 429 11.83 -17.53 -3.44
CA ARG A 429 10.58 -18.20 -3.87
C ARG A 429 10.50 -18.46 -5.36
N LEU A 430 11.12 -17.62 -6.16
CA LEU A 430 11.21 -17.77 -7.62
C LEU A 430 12.40 -18.62 -8.05
N GLY A 431 13.32 -18.97 -7.13
CA GLY A 431 14.55 -19.68 -7.48
C GLY A 431 15.50 -18.86 -8.38
N VAL A 432 15.38 -17.52 -8.36
CA VAL A 432 16.25 -16.63 -9.15
C VAL A 432 17.16 -15.83 -8.25
N GLY A 433 18.42 -15.67 -8.66
CA GLY A 433 19.36 -14.74 -8.04
C GLY A 433 19.72 -15.06 -6.58
N THR A 434 20.82 -15.79 -6.41
CA THR A 434 21.88 -15.44 -5.44
C THR A 434 23.15 -15.13 -6.23
N ALA A 435 23.09 -14.14 -7.13
CA ALA A 435 24.32 -13.55 -7.67
C ALA A 435 24.63 -12.33 -6.79
N CYS A 436 25.80 -12.37 -6.15
CA CYS A 436 26.35 -11.37 -5.24
C CYS A 436 25.96 -9.93 -5.59
N ASP A 437 25.57 -9.14 -4.57
CA ASP A 437 25.78 -7.70 -4.66
C ASP A 437 27.29 -7.48 -4.88
N PRO A 438 27.73 -6.75 -5.91
CA PRO A 438 29.08 -6.25 -5.94
C PRO A 438 29.16 -5.09 -4.93
N GLY A 439 29.31 -5.41 -3.65
CA GLY A 439 29.59 -4.41 -2.61
C GLY A 439 28.93 -4.64 -1.25
N ASP A 440 29.15 -5.82 -0.65
CA ASP A 440 29.31 -5.89 0.81
C ASP A 440 30.79 -5.63 1.16
#